data_AF-A0A1F5LN18-F1
#
_entry.id   AF-A0A1F5LN18-F1
#
_cell.length_a   1.000
_cell.length_b   1.000
_cell.length_c   1.000
_cell.angle_alpha   90.00
_cell.angle_beta   90.00
_cell.angle_gamma   90.00
#
_symmetry.space_group_name_H-M   'P 1'
#
loop_
_entity.id
_entity.type
_entity.pdbx_description
1 polymer ?
#
loop_
_entity_poly.entity_id
_entity_poly.type
_entity_poly.pdbx_seq_one_letter_code
_entity_poly.pdbx_strand_id
1 'polypeptide(L)'
;MVFGVGLIINAVLVAIPVGGSVGALMGIDAHRAATGQKPLFAGGNTEDGSSPGGGNGGSGSTGDGGNHNSTSSVHGTQSTEYCDLSWGITPPSKTEQYTLNPNQWGVDGTTVGKLCMNVTTFKNETYPTKTAPEFSVNWMFDAGPETQPVHAYSNIRVDNVLPLALDSMQELYLDLHWTYGVGNTSAETTSQDDLTTANLNTNVAIDMFLDSDKDKAENGTNAQYEVMVWFAQFGPATQPIGLSDKSKATRELNGTTFDLFVGKNGQGQTVMSWVAQEAVSGGFKEKFTGDIYPLITDLYTLDPSKLKDLTPPSKGDFLGSLAFGTEAFYSNSFVTFSVPQYKIDIRT
;
A
#
# COMPACT_ATOMS: atom_id res chain seq x y z
N MET A 1 3.59 45.42 12.12
CA MET A 1 2.38 45.56 11.29
C MET A 1 2.84 45.34 9.86
N VAL A 2 2.67 44.18 9.22
CA VAL A 2 1.44 43.40 8.96
C VAL A 2 1.79 41.89 9.04
N PHE A 3 1.37 41.18 10.11
CA PHE A 3 0.48 39.99 10.13
C PHE A 3 0.48 39.14 8.83
N GLY A 4 0.75 37.82 8.79
CA GLY A 4 0.29 36.77 9.69
C GLY A 4 -1.02 36.14 9.17
N VAL A 5 -1.00 35.38 8.06
CA VAL A 5 -2.15 34.58 7.55
C VAL A 5 -1.69 33.37 6.69
N GLY A 6 -0.64 32.64 7.08
CA GLY A 6 -0.12 31.52 6.26
C GLY A 6 -0.38 30.11 6.79
N LEU A 7 -0.96 29.95 8.00
CA LEU A 7 -0.84 28.69 8.76
C LEU A 7 -2.15 28.10 9.29
N ILE A 8 -3.31 28.52 8.76
CA ILE A 8 -4.61 28.04 9.25
C ILE A 8 -5.59 27.83 8.09
N ILE A 9 -5.36 26.84 7.22
CA ILE A 9 -6.41 26.18 6.43
C ILE A 9 -5.96 24.74 6.11
N ASN A 10 -6.35 23.78 6.95
CA ASN A 10 -6.79 22.42 6.55
C ASN A 10 -6.98 21.56 7.80
N ALA A 11 -8.03 21.87 8.58
CA ALA A 11 -8.34 21.19 9.83
C ALA A 11 -9.53 20.22 9.74
N VAL A 12 -10.02 19.88 8.54
CA VAL A 12 -11.16 18.96 8.35
C VAL A 12 -10.97 18.09 7.10
N LEU A 13 -9.76 17.57 6.85
CA LEU A 13 -9.56 16.64 5.74
C LEU A 13 -10.10 15.27 6.14
N VAL A 14 -11.17 14.87 5.46
CA VAL A 14 -11.71 13.51 5.48
C VAL A 14 -10.72 12.63 4.75
N ALA A 15 -9.80 12.01 5.49
CA ALA A 15 -8.95 10.98 4.94
C ALA A 15 -9.82 9.74 4.70
N ILE A 16 -9.91 9.25 3.46
CA ILE A 16 -10.55 7.98 3.14
C ILE A 16 -9.47 6.88 3.23
N PRO A 17 -9.72 5.75 3.92
CA PRO A 17 -8.78 4.65 4.01
C PRO A 17 -8.50 4.01 2.66
N VAL A 18 -7.33 3.41 2.62
CA VAL A 18 -6.58 3.13 1.41
C VAL A 18 -6.50 1.62 1.08
N GLY A 19 -7.04 0.78 1.96
CA GLY A 19 -7.05 -0.69 1.80
C GLY A 19 -8.35 -1.32 1.32
N GLY A 20 -9.39 -0.54 1.01
CA GLY A 20 -10.74 -1.06 0.79
C GLY A 20 -10.94 -1.97 -0.44
N SER A 21 -10.06 -1.89 -1.44
CA SER A 21 -10.26 -2.56 -2.73
C SER A 21 -9.84 -4.02 -2.70
N VAL A 22 -8.77 -4.45 -2.02
CA VAL A 22 -8.28 -5.82 -2.25
C VAL A 22 -9.13 -6.88 -1.54
N GLY A 23 -9.53 -6.66 -0.27
CA GLY A 23 -10.34 -7.63 0.49
C GLY A 23 -11.80 -7.73 0.00
N ALA A 24 -12.43 -6.60 -0.30
CA ALA A 24 -13.80 -6.59 -0.83
C ALA A 24 -13.88 -7.09 -2.29
N LEU A 25 -12.89 -6.78 -3.14
CA LEU A 25 -12.93 -7.15 -4.55
C LEU A 25 -12.47 -8.59 -4.80
N MET A 26 -11.51 -9.13 -4.03
CA MET A 26 -11.15 -10.56 -4.09
C MET A 26 -12.27 -11.47 -3.58
N GLY A 27 -12.99 -11.07 -2.54
CA GLY A 27 -14.15 -11.84 -2.04
C GLY A 27 -15.28 -11.97 -3.07
N ILE A 28 -15.55 -10.90 -3.82
CA ILE A 28 -16.58 -10.90 -4.87
C ILE A 28 -16.11 -11.70 -6.09
N ASP A 29 -14.86 -11.58 -6.52
CA ASP A 29 -14.35 -12.32 -7.69
C ASP A 29 -14.17 -13.82 -7.40
N ALA A 30 -13.77 -14.19 -6.18
CA ALA A 30 -13.74 -15.59 -5.71
C ALA A 30 -15.14 -16.22 -5.65
N HIS A 31 -16.16 -15.48 -5.18
CA HIS A 31 -17.55 -15.93 -5.20
C HIS A 31 -18.09 -16.10 -6.64
N ARG A 32 -17.72 -15.22 -7.57
CA ARG A 32 -18.11 -15.31 -8.98
C ARG A 32 -17.44 -16.48 -9.70
N ALA A 33 -16.15 -16.70 -9.47
CA ALA A 33 -15.43 -17.87 -9.97
C ALA A 33 -16.02 -19.18 -9.45
N ALA A 34 -16.41 -19.23 -8.16
CA ALA A 34 -17.06 -20.40 -7.55
C ALA A 34 -18.49 -20.67 -8.07
N THR A 35 -19.17 -19.65 -8.62
CA THR A 35 -20.54 -19.75 -9.17
C THR A 35 -20.58 -19.79 -10.70
N GLY A 36 -19.42 -19.90 -11.36
CA GLY A 36 -19.30 -19.96 -12.82
C GLY A 36 -19.64 -18.65 -13.54
N GLN A 37 -19.64 -17.52 -12.82
CA GLN A 37 -19.88 -16.20 -13.39
C GLN A 37 -18.56 -15.56 -13.86
N LYS A 38 -18.61 -14.84 -14.98
CA LYS A 38 -17.47 -14.08 -15.53
C LYS A 38 -16.95 -13.08 -14.48
N PRO A 39 -15.62 -12.91 -14.30
CA PRO A 39 -15.06 -11.92 -13.39
C PRO A 39 -15.63 -10.52 -13.63
N LEU A 40 -15.84 -9.74 -12.57
CA LEU A 40 -16.41 -8.39 -12.69
C LEU A 40 -15.53 -7.44 -13.52
N PHE A 41 -14.25 -7.77 -13.68
CA PHE A 41 -13.23 -6.92 -14.31
C PHE A 41 -12.63 -7.51 -15.57
N ALA A 42 -13.31 -8.47 -16.21
CA ALA A 42 -12.94 -8.85 -17.57
C ALA A 42 -13.41 -7.76 -18.54
N GLY A 43 -12.48 -6.89 -18.94
CA GLY A 43 -12.67 -5.82 -19.92
C GLY A 43 -13.55 -6.28 -21.08
N GLY A 44 -14.67 -5.58 -21.28
CA GLY A 44 -15.52 -5.75 -22.43
C GLY A 44 -15.31 -4.59 -23.38
N ASN A 45 -15.06 -4.90 -24.66
CA ASN A 45 -15.94 -4.48 -25.74
C ASN A 45 -15.58 -5.27 -27.01
N THR A 46 -16.45 -6.18 -27.42
CA THR A 46 -17.24 -6.04 -28.66
C THR A 46 -18.24 -7.20 -28.78
N GLU A 47 -19.50 -6.80 -28.90
CA GLU A 47 -20.56 -7.32 -29.77
C GLU A 47 -20.41 -8.71 -30.42
N ASP A 48 -21.44 -9.51 -30.16
CA ASP A 48 -22.06 -10.54 -31.00
C ASP A 48 -21.39 -10.94 -32.33
N GLY A 49 -20.98 -12.21 -32.40
CA GLY A 49 -20.60 -12.87 -33.64
C GLY A 49 -20.53 -14.39 -33.48
N SER A 50 -21.64 -15.07 -33.76
CA SER A 50 -21.78 -16.53 -33.71
C SER A 50 -20.98 -17.26 -34.81
N SER A 51 -20.15 -18.27 -34.47
CA SER A 51 -20.21 -19.66 -35.03
C SER A 51 -18.95 -20.51 -34.74
N PRO A 52 -19.06 -21.86 -34.79
CA PRO A 52 -18.23 -22.80 -34.04
C PRO A 52 -17.14 -23.49 -34.85
N GLY A 53 -16.07 -23.93 -34.17
CA GLY A 53 -15.07 -24.84 -34.74
C GLY A 53 -14.13 -25.38 -33.65
N GLY A 54 -14.26 -26.66 -33.34
CA GLY A 54 -13.51 -27.33 -32.27
C GLY A 54 -12.06 -27.66 -32.60
N GLY A 55 -11.29 -27.97 -31.56
CA GLY A 55 -9.93 -28.51 -31.67
C GLY A 55 -9.21 -28.54 -30.32
N ASN A 56 -8.99 -29.74 -29.82
CA ASN A 56 -8.43 -30.10 -28.53
C ASN A 56 -6.89 -29.87 -28.46
N GLY A 57 -6.37 -29.41 -27.31
CA GLY A 57 -4.92 -29.36 -27.02
C GLY A 57 -4.58 -28.49 -25.81
N GLY A 58 -4.24 -29.11 -24.69
CA GLY A 58 -4.04 -28.45 -23.39
C GLY A 58 -2.73 -27.68 -23.22
N SER A 59 -2.82 -26.58 -22.48
CA SER A 59 -1.81 -26.04 -21.57
C SER A 59 -2.52 -25.06 -20.64
N GLY A 60 -2.30 -25.16 -19.33
CA GLY A 60 -2.99 -24.37 -18.31
C GLY A 60 -2.77 -22.87 -18.53
N SER A 61 -3.84 -22.18 -18.88
CA SER A 61 -3.91 -20.72 -19.04
C SER A 61 -4.53 -20.13 -17.78
N THR A 62 -3.74 -19.35 -17.04
CA THR A 62 -4.28 -18.33 -16.13
C THR A 62 -4.76 -17.17 -16.98
N GLY A 63 -6.02 -16.78 -16.80
CA GLY A 63 -6.76 -15.87 -17.68
C GLY A 63 -6.07 -14.52 -17.88
N ASP A 64 -5.61 -14.30 -19.11
CA ASP A 64 -4.98 -13.07 -19.57
C ASP A 64 -6.07 -12.18 -20.17
N GLY A 65 -6.49 -11.15 -19.43
CA GLY A 65 -7.60 -10.26 -19.77
C GLY A 65 -7.26 -8.77 -19.73
N GLY A 66 -6.00 -8.42 -19.44
CA GLY A 66 -5.50 -7.05 -19.44
C GLY A 66 -4.50 -6.81 -20.57
N ASN A 67 -4.41 -5.56 -21.03
CA ASN A 67 -3.44 -5.17 -22.06
C ASN A 67 -2.06 -4.96 -21.41
N HIS A 68 -1.41 -6.06 -21.01
CA HIS A 68 -0.13 -6.05 -20.31
C HIS A 68 1.04 -6.06 -21.30
N ASN A 69 1.97 -5.12 -21.14
CA ASN A 69 3.16 -5.07 -21.97
C ASN A 69 4.31 -5.78 -21.26
N SER A 70 4.76 -6.90 -21.82
CA SER A 70 5.90 -7.66 -21.29
C SER A 70 7.16 -7.25 -22.06
N THR A 71 8.10 -6.60 -21.38
CA THR A 71 9.42 -6.30 -21.96
C THR A 71 10.40 -7.45 -21.74
N SER A 72 11.19 -7.74 -22.78
CA SER A 72 12.03 -8.94 -22.89
C SER A 72 13.16 -9.02 -21.87
N SER A 73 13.48 -10.28 -21.53
CA SER A 73 14.35 -10.72 -20.44
C SER A 73 15.81 -10.33 -20.56
N VAL A 74 16.37 -9.84 -19.45
CA VAL A 74 17.82 -9.81 -19.21
C VAL A 74 18.11 -10.87 -18.14
N HIS A 75 19.02 -11.81 -18.44
CA HIS A 75 19.63 -12.71 -17.45
C HIS A 75 18.66 -13.56 -16.59
N GLY A 76 17.53 -14.00 -17.15
CA GLY A 76 16.60 -14.91 -16.45
C GLY A 76 15.51 -14.23 -15.63
N THR A 77 15.39 -12.90 -15.71
CA THR A 77 14.23 -12.15 -15.19
C THR A 77 13.22 -11.83 -16.30
N GLN A 78 11.99 -11.49 -15.92
CA GLN A 78 10.95 -10.94 -16.78
C GLN A 78 10.32 -9.73 -16.07
N SER A 79 10.20 -8.60 -16.78
CA SER A 79 9.48 -7.42 -16.27
C SER A 79 8.17 -7.24 -17.03
N THR A 80 7.08 -7.09 -16.29
CA THR A 80 5.73 -6.90 -16.85
C THR A 80 5.11 -5.63 -16.28
N GLU A 81 4.55 -4.82 -17.17
CA GLU A 81 3.86 -3.57 -16.84
C GLU A 81 2.34 -3.78 -16.72
N TYR A 82 1.77 -3.21 -15.65
CA TYR A 82 0.36 -3.25 -15.30
C TYR A 82 -0.14 -1.83 -15.03
N CYS A 83 -0.98 -1.29 -15.92
CA CYS A 83 -1.54 0.06 -15.81
C CYS A 83 -3.02 0.06 -15.40
N ASP A 84 -3.58 -1.10 -15.12
CA ASP A 84 -4.96 -1.28 -14.68
C ASP A 84 -5.24 -0.51 -13.39
N LEU A 85 -6.49 -0.07 -13.19
CA LEU A 85 -6.86 0.63 -11.96
C LEU A 85 -6.67 -0.28 -10.73
N SER A 86 -7.07 -1.55 -10.83
CA SER A 86 -6.80 -2.54 -9.80
C SER A 86 -6.65 -3.90 -10.46
N TRP A 87 -5.52 -4.56 -10.20
CA TRP A 87 -5.22 -5.88 -10.69
C TRP A 87 -4.36 -6.62 -9.67
N GLY A 88 -4.82 -7.79 -9.24
CA GLY A 88 -4.05 -8.65 -8.34
C GLY A 88 -2.96 -9.38 -9.12
N ILE A 89 -1.72 -8.99 -8.89
CA ILE A 89 -0.53 -9.60 -9.50
C ILE A 89 0.05 -10.54 -8.45
N THR A 90 -0.02 -11.84 -8.68
CA THR A 90 0.60 -12.85 -7.78
C THR A 90 1.79 -13.49 -8.49
N PRO A 91 3.00 -12.94 -8.32
CA PRO A 91 4.19 -13.52 -8.93
C PRO A 91 4.39 -14.96 -8.47
N PRO A 92 4.71 -15.88 -9.40
CA PRO A 92 4.93 -17.27 -9.05
C PRO A 92 6.14 -17.38 -8.12
N SER A 93 5.96 -18.06 -6.99
CA SER A 93 6.98 -18.23 -5.94
C SER A 93 6.86 -19.62 -5.32
N LYS A 94 8.01 -20.22 -4.99
CA LYS A 94 8.10 -21.52 -4.30
C LYS A 94 8.02 -21.42 -2.78
N THR A 95 8.08 -20.22 -2.21
CA THR A 95 8.10 -20.01 -0.75
C THR A 95 6.86 -19.24 -0.32
N GLU A 96 6.96 -17.92 -0.14
CA GLU A 96 5.85 -17.06 0.25
C GLU A 96 5.09 -16.53 -0.97
N GLN A 97 3.80 -16.28 -0.77
CA GLN A 97 2.94 -15.65 -1.75
C GLN A 97 2.73 -14.18 -1.40
N TYR A 98 2.89 -13.35 -2.41
CA TYR A 98 2.62 -11.93 -2.36
C TYR A 98 1.66 -11.56 -3.48
N THR A 99 0.80 -10.60 -3.20
CA THR A 99 -0.04 -9.96 -4.21
C THR A 99 0.37 -8.50 -4.32
N LEU A 100 0.83 -8.10 -5.50
CA LEU A 100 1.03 -6.69 -5.84
C LEU A 100 -0.22 -6.14 -6.52
N ASN A 101 -0.48 -4.86 -6.36
CA ASN A 101 -1.61 -4.20 -7.01
C ASN A 101 -1.31 -2.73 -7.29
N PRO A 102 -1.52 -2.23 -8.54
CA PRO A 102 -1.51 -0.79 -8.83
C PRO A 102 -2.45 0.01 -7.92
N ASN A 103 -3.62 -0.55 -7.59
CA ASN A 103 -4.58 -0.07 -6.61
C ASN A 103 -4.86 1.44 -6.66
N GLN A 104 -5.29 1.90 -7.83
CA GLN A 104 -5.75 3.25 -8.16
C GLN A 104 -7.20 3.47 -7.70
N TRP A 105 -7.49 3.21 -6.43
CA TRP A 105 -8.84 3.20 -5.86
C TRP A 105 -9.52 4.57 -5.83
N GLY A 106 -8.74 5.65 -5.88
CA GLY A 106 -9.23 7.04 -5.89
C GLY A 106 -9.41 7.63 -7.29
N VAL A 107 -9.08 6.90 -8.35
CA VAL A 107 -9.23 7.38 -9.73
C VAL A 107 -10.70 7.32 -10.17
N ASP A 108 -11.21 8.44 -10.70
CA ASP A 108 -12.53 8.56 -11.28
C ASP A 108 -12.49 9.22 -12.68
N GLY A 109 -13.66 9.51 -13.26
CA GLY A 109 -13.77 10.10 -14.59
C GLY A 109 -13.26 11.55 -14.71
N THR A 110 -12.92 12.19 -13.60
CA THR A 110 -12.36 13.55 -13.52
C THR A 110 -10.86 13.56 -13.23
N THR A 111 -10.28 12.42 -12.84
CA THR A 111 -8.85 12.31 -12.55
C THR A 111 -8.02 12.54 -13.79
N VAL A 112 -7.03 13.44 -13.68
CA VAL A 112 -6.01 13.68 -14.71
C VAL A 112 -4.70 13.09 -14.23
N GLY A 113 -4.19 12.13 -15.00
CA GLY A 113 -2.95 11.43 -14.66
C GLY A 113 -2.98 9.97 -15.08
N LYS A 114 -1.92 9.25 -14.70
CA LYS A 114 -1.83 7.81 -14.89
C LYS A 114 -0.83 7.19 -13.92
N LEU A 115 -1.00 5.90 -13.66
CA LEU A 115 -0.08 5.08 -12.89
C LEU A 115 0.08 3.72 -13.57
N CYS A 116 1.32 3.22 -13.59
CA CYS A 116 1.65 1.87 -14.03
C CYS A 116 2.63 1.24 -13.05
N MET A 117 2.36 -0.01 -12.66
CA MET A 117 3.24 -0.84 -11.86
C MET A 117 4.05 -1.77 -12.76
N ASN A 118 5.35 -1.86 -12.52
CA ASN A 118 6.24 -2.82 -13.15
C ASN A 118 6.69 -3.85 -12.13
N VAL A 119 6.56 -5.15 -12.44
CA VAL A 119 6.96 -6.25 -11.56
C VAL A 119 8.03 -7.10 -12.23
N THR A 120 9.16 -7.26 -11.56
CA THR A 120 10.29 -8.06 -12.05
C THR A 120 10.27 -9.43 -11.39
N THR A 121 10.06 -10.48 -12.17
CA THR A 121 10.01 -11.87 -11.70
C THR A 121 11.19 -12.69 -12.20
N PHE A 122 11.59 -13.70 -11.43
CA PHE A 122 12.57 -14.70 -11.89
C PHE A 122 11.87 -15.82 -12.65
N LYS A 123 12.37 -16.16 -13.84
CA LYS A 123 11.82 -17.25 -14.68
C LYS A 123 11.86 -18.62 -14.00
N ASN A 124 12.75 -18.82 -13.03
CA ASN A 124 12.88 -20.06 -12.27
C ASN A 124 12.06 -20.06 -10.96
N GLU A 125 11.37 -18.94 -10.66
CA GLU A 125 10.48 -18.75 -9.52
C GLU A 125 11.18 -18.95 -8.15
N THR A 126 12.51 -18.78 -8.12
CA THR A 126 13.32 -18.96 -6.89
C THR A 126 13.71 -17.62 -6.30
N TYR A 127 12.91 -17.13 -5.37
CA TYR A 127 13.28 -16.01 -4.51
C TYR A 127 13.91 -16.53 -3.21
N PRO A 128 14.80 -15.77 -2.56
CA PRO A 128 15.18 -16.05 -1.19
C PRO A 128 13.92 -16.15 -0.31
N THR A 129 13.94 -17.03 0.69
CA THR A 129 12.81 -17.24 1.60
C THR A 129 12.30 -15.91 2.16
N LYS A 130 10.97 -15.72 2.14
CA LYS A 130 10.28 -14.53 2.66
C LYS A 130 10.64 -13.22 1.95
N THR A 131 11.23 -13.30 0.76
CA THR A 131 11.60 -12.13 -0.05
C THR A 131 10.62 -11.99 -1.21
N ALA A 132 10.12 -10.79 -1.42
CA ALA A 132 9.26 -10.46 -2.53
C ALA A 132 10.05 -10.22 -3.83
N PRO A 133 9.40 -10.32 -5.00
CA PRO A 133 9.95 -9.80 -6.24
C PRO A 133 10.13 -8.28 -6.18
N GLU A 134 11.10 -7.79 -6.95
CA GLU A 134 11.29 -6.35 -7.13
C GLU A 134 10.11 -5.77 -7.91
N PHE A 135 9.69 -4.56 -7.54
CA PHE A 135 8.68 -3.83 -8.28
C PHE A 135 8.93 -2.33 -8.28
N SER A 136 8.31 -1.63 -9.21
CA SER A 136 8.30 -0.18 -9.27
C SER A 136 6.94 0.33 -9.71
N VAL A 137 6.67 1.59 -9.43
CA VAL A 137 5.41 2.26 -9.76
C VAL A 137 5.74 3.61 -10.35
N ASN A 138 5.44 3.78 -11.63
CA ASN A 138 5.56 5.05 -12.30
C ASN A 138 4.21 5.76 -12.30
N TRP A 139 4.17 7.02 -11.87
CA TRP A 139 2.92 7.75 -11.82
C TRP A 139 3.08 9.26 -11.92
N MET A 140 1.98 9.89 -12.32
CA MET A 140 1.77 11.34 -12.26
C MET A 140 0.26 11.57 -12.17
N PHE A 141 -0.17 12.35 -11.20
CA PHE A 141 -1.55 12.80 -11.09
C PHE A 141 -1.57 14.30 -10.80
N ASP A 142 -2.59 14.99 -11.30
CA ASP A 142 -2.96 16.31 -10.80
C ASP A 142 -3.51 16.19 -9.37
N ALA A 143 -3.53 17.30 -8.64
CA ALA A 143 -4.07 17.33 -7.28
C ALA A 143 -5.55 16.89 -7.26
N GLY A 144 -5.87 15.91 -6.42
CA GLY A 144 -7.24 15.50 -6.14
C GLY A 144 -8.02 16.54 -5.30
N PRO A 145 -9.35 16.39 -5.19
CA PRO A 145 -10.16 17.24 -4.32
C PRO A 145 -9.79 17.03 -2.83
N GLU A 146 -10.00 18.05 -1.99
CA GLU A 146 -9.72 17.96 -0.55
C GLU A 146 -10.48 16.82 0.16
N THR A 147 -11.62 16.41 -0.36
CA THR A 147 -12.42 15.30 0.19
C THR A 147 -11.86 13.92 -0.14
N GLN A 148 -10.96 13.84 -1.12
CA GLN A 148 -10.38 12.60 -1.64
C GLN A 148 -9.05 12.92 -2.36
N PRO A 149 -7.98 13.25 -1.62
CA PRO A 149 -6.74 13.74 -2.23
C PRO A 149 -5.82 12.62 -2.74
N VAL A 150 -6.07 11.36 -2.37
CA VAL A 150 -5.27 10.19 -2.74
C VAL A 150 -5.90 9.49 -3.94
N HIS A 151 -5.11 9.24 -4.99
CA HIS A 151 -5.57 8.53 -6.19
C HIS A 151 -5.30 7.04 -6.14
N ALA A 152 -4.21 6.63 -5.50
CA ALA A 152 -3.77 5.24 -5.49
C ALA A 152 -2.98 4.89 -4.24
N TYR A 153 -2.95 3.60 -3.91
CA TYR A 153 -1.96 3.01 -3.01
C TYR A 153 -1.38 1.76 -3.61
N SER A 154 -0.42 1.96 -4.50
CA SER A 154 0.27 0.84 -5.12
C SER A 154 1.09 0.10 -4.09
N ASN A 155 0.81 -1.19 -3.92
CA ASN A 155 1.33 -1.94 -2.79
C ASN A 155 1.66 -3.39 -3.14
N ILE A 156 2.39 -4.02 -2.23
CA ILE A 156 2.59 -5.45 -2.12
C ILE A 156 2.01 -5.95 -0.78
N ARG A 157 1.10 -6.92 -0.85
CA ARG A 157 0.46 -7.55 0.31
C ARG A 157 1.00 -8.95 0.53
N VAL A 158 1.14 -9.34 1.80
CA VAL A 158 1.46 -10.73 2.19
C VAL A 158 0.18 -11.58 2.15
N ASP A 159 0.25 -12.76 1.55
CA ASP A 159 -0.87 -13.69 1.47
C ASP A 159 -0.64 -14.96 2.30
N ASN A 160 -1.73 -15.67 2.66
CA ASN A 160 -1.75 -17.01 3.27
C ASN A 160 -1.14 -17.18 4.68
N VAL A 161 -0.62 -16.13 5.30
CA VAL A 161 -0.08 -16.17 6.69
C VAL A 161 -0.92 -15.36 7.69
N LEU A 162 -1.84 -14.53 7.19
CA LEU A 162 -2.81 -13.76 7.95
C LEU A 162 -4.21 -14.35 7.73
N PRO A 163 -5.13 -14.18 8.69
CA PRO A 163 -5.07 -13.30 9.85
C PRO A 163 -4.57 -14.03 11.11
N LEU A 164 -3.89 -13.30 11.99
CA LEU A 164 -3.31 -13.81 13.24
C LEU A 164 -3.75 -12.97 14.43
N ALA A 165 -4.04 -13.60 15.57
CA ALA A 165 -4.29 -12.87 16.80
C ALA A 165 -3.00 -12.12 17.19
N LEU A 166 -3.13 -10.85 17.59
CA LEU A 166 -1.96 -10.03 17.90
C LEU A 166 -1.09 -10.69 18.98
N ASP A 167 -1.68 -11.20 20.06
CA ASP A 167 -0.94 -11.87 21.14
C ASP A 167 -0.35 -13.25 20.78
N SER A 168 -0.67 -13.78 19.60
CA SER A 168 -0.02 -14.99 19.06
C SER A 168 1.25 -14.70 18.28
N MET A 169 1.54 -13.42 17.97
CA MET A 169 2.74 -13.02 17.26
C MET A 169 3.89 -12.75 18.25
N GLN A 170 5.12 -13.08 17.84
CA GLN A 170 6.36 -12.84 18.57
C GLN A 170 7.26 -11.82 17.87
N GLU A 171 7.19 -11.75 16.55
CA GLU A 171 8.05 -10.89 15.73
C GLU A 171 7.35 -10.55 14.42
N LEU A 172 7.59 -9.34 13.91
CA LEU A 172 7.24 -8.87 12.59
C LEU A 172 8.47 -8.20 11.99
N TYR A 173 9.39 -9.03 11.52
CA TYR A 173 10.67 -8.60 11.01
C TYR A 173 10.54 -8.08 9.58
N LEU A 174 11.17 -6.94 9.33
CA LEU A 174 11.27 -6.31 8.01
C LEU A 174 12.73 -6.15 7.61
N ASP A 175 12.98 -6.34 6.33
CA ASP A 175 14.19 -5.90 5.65
C ASP A 175 13.79 -5.24 4.33
N LEU A 176 13.83 -3.91 4.34
CA LEU A 176 13.21 -3.03 3.36
C LEU A 176 14.25 -2.07 2.77
N HIS A 177 14.22 -1.93 1.44
CA HIS A 177 14.86 -0.84 0.72
C HIS A 177 13.92 -0.35 -0.38
N TRP A 178 13.68 0.95 -0.40
CA TRP A 178 12.92 1.62 -1.45
C TRP A 178 13.61 2.92 -1.89
N THR A 179 13.27 3.41 -3.08
CA THR A 179 13.70 4.72 -3.59
C THR A 179 12.55 5.43 -4.31
N TYR A 180 12.63 6.75 -4.38
CA TYR A 180 11.78 7.60 -5.23
C TYR A 180 12.64 8.46 -6.15
N GLY A 181 12.33 8.47 -7.44
CA GLY A 181 13.03 9.27 -8.44
C GLY A 181 12.07 10.06 -9.32
N VAL A 182 12.52 11.19 -9.86
CA VAL A 182 11.80 11.90 -10.93
C VAL A 182 12.05 11.18 -12.26
N GLY A 183 11.01 11.08 -13.09
CA GLY A 183 11.02 10.39 -14.37
C GLY A 183 10.43 8.98 -14.31
N ASN A 184 10.70 8.20 -15.36
CA ASN A 184 10.09 6.88 -15.61
C ASN A 184 11.05 5.71 -15.35
N THR A 185 12.11 5.95 -14.59
CA THR A 185 13.13 4.95 -14.29
C THR A 185 13.41 4.95 -12.80
N SER A 186 13.69 3.77 -12.24
CA SER A 186 14.17 3.65 -10.87
C SER A 186 15.41 4.49 -10.62
N ALA A 187 15.41 5.26 -9.53
CA ALA A 187 16.59 5.95 -9.05
C ALA A 187 17.39 5.04 -8.11
N GLU A 188 18.71 5.19 -8.11
CA GLU A 188 19.58 4.47 -7.16
C GLU A 188 19.42 4.98 -5.72
N THR A 189 19.10 6.26 -5.56
CA THR A 189 18.85 6.95 -4.29
C THR A 189 17.81 8.05 -4.47
N THR A 190 17.06 8.36 -3.43
CA THR A 190 16.06 9.43 -3.40
C THR A 190 16.72 10.79 -3.22
N SER A 191 16.32 11.75 -4.06
CA SER A 191 16.78 13.14 -4.03
C SER A 191 15.66 14.06 -3.55
N GLN A 192 15.73 14.54 -2.30
CA GLN A 192 14.72 15.43 -1.73
C GLN A 192 14.50 16.68 -2.59
N ASP A 193 15.57 17.24 -3.13
CA ASP A 193 15.52 18.48 -3.92
C ASP A 193 14.80 18.26 -5.26
N ASP A 194 15.04 17.13 -5.92
CA ASP A 194 14.37 16.79 -7.17
C ASP A 194 12.88 16.51 -6.93
N LEU A 195 12.52 15.79 -5.87
CA LEU A 195 11.13 15.53 -5.51
C LEU A 195 10.39 16.81 -5.09
N THR A 196 11.06 17.72 -4.38
CA THR A 196 10.51 19.03 -4.04
C THR A 196 10.28 19.87 -5.31
N THR A 197 11.23 19.84 -6.26
CA THR A 197 11.11 20.53 -7.56
C THR A 197 9.96 19.95 -8.39
N ALA A 198 9.76 18.63 -8.35
CA ALA A 198 8.62 17.96 -8.97
C ALA A 198 7.28 18.20 -8.24
N ASN A 199 7.29 18.90 -7.10
CA ASN A 199 6.12 19.12 -6.26
C ASN A 199 5.45 17.80 -5.85
N LEU A 200 6.26 16.79 -5.54
CA LEU A 200 5.78 15.46 -5.17
C LEU A 200 5.06 15.49 -3.82
N ASN A 201 3.84 14.97 -3.80
CA ASN A 201 3.07 14.71 -2.60
C ASN A 201 2.75 13.21 -2.54
N THR A 202 3.38 12.51 -1.60
CA THR A 202 3.24 11.06 -1.40
C THR A 202 3.82 10.64 -0.05
N ASN A 203 3.51 9.43 0.41
CA ASN A 203 4.20 8.74 1.49
C ASN A 203 4.81 7.41 1.03
N VAL A 204 5.55 6.76 1.92
CA VAL A 204 5.91 5.35 1.80
C VAL A 204 5.57 4.69 3.12
N ALA A 205 4.68 3.69 3.09
CA ALA A 205 4.07 3.17 4.29
C ALA A 205 3.81 1.66 4.22
N ILE A 206 3.82 1.05 5.40
CA ILE A 206 3.08 -0.18 5.65
C ILE A 206 1.67 0.20 6.09
N ASP A 207 0.68 -0.56 5.64
CA ASP A 207 -0.73 -0.43 5.98
C ASP A 207 -1.26 -1.77 6.48
N MET A 208 -1.85 -1.75 7.68
CA MET A 208 -2.32 -2.94 8.40
C MET A 208 -3.74 -2.73 8.89
N PHE A 209 -4.56 -3.77 8.81
CA PHE A 209 -5.94 -3.71 9.30
C PHE A 209 -6.15 -4.67 10.46
N LEU A 210 -6.75 -4.14 11.54
CA LEU A 210 -7.01 -4.90 12.76
C LEU A 210 -8.49 -4.86 13.12
N ASP A 211 -9.00 -6.00 13.61
CA ASP A 211 -10.34 -6.09 14.18
C ASP A 211 -10.44 -7.29 15.15
N SER A 212 -11.32 -7.19 16.13
CA SER A 212 -11.73 -8.33 16.97
C SER A 212 -12.38 -9.47 16.18
N ASP A 213 -12.99 -9.14 15.02
CA ASP A 213 -13.57 -10.07 14.08
C ASP A 213 -12.58 -10.38 12.95
N LYS A 214 -12.25 -11.66 12.80
CA LYS A 214 -11.27 -12.17 11.84
C LYS A 214 -11.58 -11.75 10.39
N ASP A 215 -12.85 -11.82 9.99
CA ASP A 215 -13.27 -11.53 8.61
C ASP A 215 -13.28 -10.02 8.34
N LYS A 216 -13.56 -9.20 9.36
CA LYS A 216 -13.43 -7.74 9.25
C LYS A 216 -11.98 -7.29 9.19
N ALA A 217 -11.07 -7.93 9.93
CA ALA A 217 -9.65 -7.60 9.94
C ALA A 217 -8.98 -7.78 8.55
N GLU A 218 -9.50 -8.70 7.73
CA GLU A 218 -9.05 -8.90 6.34
C GLU A 218 -9.59 -7.82 5.37
N ASN A 219 -10.55 -7.01 5.81
CA ASN A 219 -11.25 -6.05 4.98
C ASN A 219 -10.87 -4.61 5.34
N GLY A 220 -10.06 -3.97 4.50
CA GLY A 220 -9.60 -2.60 4.71
C GLY A 220 -10.69 -1.53 4.80
N THR A 221 -11.94 -1.84 4.40
CA THR A 221 -13.08 -0.93 4.58
C THR A 221 -13.78 -1.12 5.92
N ASN A 222 -13.85 -2.37 6.41
CA ASN A 222 -14.72 -2.75 7.52
C ASN A 222 -13.97 -2.96 8.84
N ALA A 223 -12.65 -3.12 8.81
CA ALA A 223 -11.83 -3.28 10.00
C ALA A 223 -11.99 -2.08 10.95
N GLN A 224 -12.02 -2.32 12.25
CA GLN A 224 -12.12 -1.26 13.25
C GLN A 224 -10.90 -0.32 13.25
N TYR A 225 -9.71 -0.86 12.95
CA TYR A 225 -8.44 -0.13 13.00
C TYR A 225 -7.68 -0.22 11.69
N GLU A 226 -7.05 0.90 11.33
CA GLU A 226 -6.04 1.02 10.28
C GLU A 226 -4.74 1.45 10.96
N VAL A 227 -3.72 0.61 10.92
CA VAL A 227 -2.43 0.86 11.56
C VAL A 227 -1.37 1.01 10.47
N MET A 228 -0.74 2.17 10.43
CA MET A 228 0.26 2.46 9.41
C MET A 228 1.65 2.64 10.02
N VAL A 229 2.68 2.29 9.26
CA VAL A 229 4.08 2.61 9.59
C VAL A 229 4.70 3.37 8.42
N TRP A 230 4.88 4.68 8.56
CA TRP A 230 5.36 5.56 7.51
C TRP A 230 6.88 5.74 7.60
N PHE A 231 7.55 5.48 6.48
CA PHE A 231 8.99 5.67 6.29
C PHE A 231 9.32 6.96 5.54
N ALA A 232 8.35 7.58 4.87
CA ALA A 232 8.52 8.85 4.17
C ALA A 232 7.24 9.68 4.14
N GLN A 233 7.41 10.99 4.07
CA GLN A 233 6.35 11.96 3.79
C GLN A 233 6.94 13.07 2.92
N PHE A 234 6.47 13.16 1.69
CA PHE A 234 6.85 14.20 0.75
C PHE A 234 5.67 15.15 0.52
N GLY A 235 5.98 16.45 0.50
CA GLY A 235 5.03 17.51 0.18
C GLY A 235 4.03 17.83 1.30
N PRO A 236 3.48 19.06 1.31
CA PRO A 236 2.61 19.54 2.39
C PRO A 236 1.20 18.94 2.39
N ALA A 237 0.73 18.38 1.27
CA ALA A 237 -0.58 17.76 1.17
C ALA A 237 -0.61 16.34 1.77
N THR A 238 0.55 15.75 2.03
CA THR A 238 0.69 14.43 2.64
C THR A 238 0.86 14.60 4.15
N GLN A 239 -0.15 14.20 4.93
CA GLN A 239 -0.08 14.27 6.40
C GLN A 239 -0.75 13.04 7.02
N PRO A 240 -0.18 12.44 8.08
CA PRO A 240 -0.86 11.38 8.80
C PRO A 240 -2.09 11.93 9.51
N ILE A 241 -3.12 11.09 9.64
CA ILE A 241 -4.30 11.43 10.43
C ILE A 241 -3.89 11.67 11.88
N GLY A 242 -4.32 12.78 12.46
CA GLY A 242 -3.99 13.16 13.84
C GLY A 242 -2.70 13.95 14.01
N LEU A 243 -2.03 14.38 12.93
CA LEU A 243 -0.82 15.21 12.99
C LEU A 243 -1.02 16.47 13.87
N SER A 244 -2.14 17.17 13.69
CA SER A 244 -2.49 18.39 14.43
C SER A 244 -2.71 18.15 15.93
N ASP A 245 -3.04 16.91 16.31
CA ASP A 245 -3.29 16.49 17.67
C ASP A 245 -2.02 16.07 18.43
N LYS A 246 -0.85 16.20 17.78
CA LYS A 246 0.49 15.83 18.27
C LYS A 246 0.64 14.32 18.53
N SER A 247 1.90 13.89 18.57
CA SER A 247 2.29 12.52 18.87
C SER A 247 1.71 12.04 20.21
N LYS A 248 1.20 10.80 20.25
CA LYS A 248 0.64 10.12 21.43
C LYS A 248 1.67 9.24 22.13
N ALA A 249 2.65 8.75 21.37
CA ALA A 249 3.71 7.89 21.84
C ALA A 249 4.91 7.99 20.90
N THR A 250 6.09 7.67 21.43
CA THR A 250 7.34 7.63 20.66
C THR A 250 7.99 6.28 20.90
N ARG A 251 8.52 5.66 19.85
CA ARG A 251 9.19 4.35 19.91
C ARG A 251 10.43 4.36 19.02
N GLU A 252 11.58 3.99 19.57
CA GLU A 252 12.80 3.78 18.79
C GLU A 252 12.97 2.29 18.46
N LEU A 253 13.22 1.99 17.19
CA LEU A 253 13.52 0.66 16.68
C LEU A 253 14.67 0.75 15.70
N ASN A 254 15.74 -0.02 15.94
CA ASN A 254 16.86 -0.18 15.01
C ASN A 254 17.43 1.17 14.50
N GLY A 255 17.54 2.16 15.39
CA GLY A 255 18.05 3.50 15.04
C GLY A 255 17.10 4.35 14.20
N THR A 256 15.80 4.05 14.22
CA THR A 256 14.74 4.90 13.66
C THR A 256 13.72 5.18 14.76
N THR A 257 13.42 6.46 14.98
CA THR A 257 12.43 6.88 15.98
C THR A 257 11.11 7.14 15.29
N PHE A 258 10.04 6.53 15.77
CA PHE A 258 8.68 6.68 15.27
C PHE A 258 7.81 7.44 16.27
N ASP A 259 6.99 8.35 15.76
CA ASP A 259 5.95 9.04 16.52
C ASP A 259 4.56 8.54 16.10
N LEU A 260 3.71 8.26 17.09
CA LEU A 260 2.36 7.76 16.88
C LEU A 260 1.36 8.92 16.75
N PHE A 261 0.71 9.02 15.60
CA PHE A 261 -0.43 9.92 15.37
C PHE A 261 -1.72 9.11 15.29
N VAL A 262 -2.80 9.65 15.87
CA VAL A 262 -4.06 8.92 15.99
C VAL A 262 -5.24 9.83 15.67
N GLY A 263 -6.19 9.32 14.88
CA GLY A 263 -7.48 9.96 14.64
C GLY A 263 -8.48 9.01 14.00
N LYS A 264 -9.47 9.57 13.28
CA LYS A 264 -10.45 8.78 12.51
C LYS A 264 -10.43 9.16 11.05
N ASN A 265 -10.57 8.15 10.20
CA ASN A 265 -10.79 8.34 8.77
C ASN A 265 -12.29 8.50 8.46
N GLY A 266 -12.63 8.74 7.19
CA GLY A 266 -13.99 8.96 6.70
C GLY A 266 -14.92 7.75 6.86
N GLN A 267 -14.37 6.55 7.01
CA GLN A 267 -15.12 5.32 7.28
C GLN A 267 -15.35 5.08 8.77
N GLY A 268 -14.84 5.97 9.63
CA GLY A 268 -14.98 5.87 11.08
C GLY A 268 -14.01 4.89 11.75
N GLN A 269 -13.07 4.31 11.00
CA GLN A 269 -11.99 3.49 11.55
C GLN A 269 -11.07 4.37 12.39
N THR A 270 -10.48 3.79 13.44
CA THR A 270 -9.43 4.47 14.21
C THR A 270 -8.10 4.25 13.50
N VAL A 271 -7.49 5.34 13.01
CA VAL A 271 -6.23 5.28 12.28
C VAL A 271 -5.08 5.59 13.23
N MET A 272 -4.08 4.72 13.25
CA MET A 272 -2.91 4.78 14.13
C MET A 272 -1.63 4.72 13.27
N SER A 273 -1.06 5.88 12.98
CA SER A 273 0.11 6.01 12.10
C SER A 273 1.38 6.22 12.92
N TRP A 274 2.26 5.23 12.94
CA TRP A 274 3.64 5.37 13.40
C TRP A 274 4.47 5.99 12.27
N VAL A 275 4.94 7.23 12.45
CA VAL A 275 5.67 7.96 11.40
C VAL A 275 7.10 8.17 11.85
N ALA A 276 8.07 7.79 11.02
CA ALA A 276 9.48 8.08 11.29
C ALA A 276 9.68 9.59 11.51
N GLN A 277 10.41 9.99 12.54
CA GLN A 277 10.62 11.40 12.88
C GLN A 277 11.28 12.19 11.73
N GLU A 278 12.17 11.53 10.98
CA GLU A 278 12.72 12.09 9.75
C GLU A 278 11.61 12.42 8.74
N ALA A 279 10.60 11.56 8.59
CA ALA A 279 9.46 11.81 7.71
C ALA A 279 8.57 12.97 8.19
N VAL A 280 8.33 13.11 9.50
CA VAL A 280 7.54 14.24 10.04
C VAL A 280 8.15 15.60 9.68
N SER A 281 9.48 15.66 9.51
CA SER A 281 10.20 16.87 9.10
C SER A 281 10.39 17.02 7.58
N GLY A 282 9.69 16.21 6.78
CA GLY A 282 9.76 16.21 5.31
C GLY A 282 10.90 15.38 4.72
N GLY A 283 11.63 14.63 5.55
CA GLY A 283 12.65 13.67 5.12
C GLY A 283 12.09 12.26 4.93
N PHE A 284 12.96 11.26 5.02
CA PHE A 284 12.59 9.86 4.77
C PHE A 284 13.62 8.87 5.32
N LYS A 285 13.20 7.61 5.42
CA LYS A 285 14.01 6.43 5.75
C LYS A 285 13.89 5.39 4.63
N GLU A 286 14.82 5.43 3.67
CA GLU A 286 14.82 4.51 2.52
C GLU A 286 15.03 3.05 2.90
N LYS A 287 15.80 2.82 3.96
CA LYS A 287 16.23 1.49 4.41
C LYS A 287 15.84 1.28 5.85
N PHE A 288 15.16 0.18 6.11
CA PHE A 288 14.85 -0.27 7.46
C PHE A 288 15.03 -1.78 7.56
N THR A 289 15.79 -2.21 8.56
CA THR A 289 15.99 -3.62 8.87
C THR A 289 15.80 -3.82 10.37
N GLY A 290 14.73 -4.51 10.76
CA GLY A 290 14.38 -4.68 12.17
C GLY A 290 12.99 -5.25 12.39
N ASP A 291 12.69 -5.55 13.66
CA ASP A 291 11.37 -5.98 14.10
C ASP A 291 10.49 -4.77 14.40
N ILE A 292 9.36 -4.65 13.70
CA ILE A 292 8.37 -3.59 13.95
C ILE A 292 7.18 -4.06 14.79
N TYR A 293 7.12 -5.33 15.18
CA TYR A 293 6.08 -5.82 16.07
C TYR A 293 5.94 -5.00 17.36
N PRO A 294 7.02 -4.43 17.95
CA PRO A 294 6.84 -3.59 19.11
C PRO A 294 5.96 -2.35 18.88
N LEU A 295 5.90 -1.81 17.65
CA LEU A 295 4.97 -0.73 17.29
C LEU A 295 3.51 -1.17 17.44
N ILE A 296 3.20 -2.44 17.16
CA ILE A 296 1.87 -3.03 17.34
C ILE A 296 1.61 -3.27 18.82
N THR A 297 2.58 -3.82 19.55
CA THR A 297 2.41 -4.10 20.99
C THR A 297 2.22 -2.84 21.83
N ASP A 298 2.81 -1.73 21.40
CA ASP A 298 2.64 -0.43 22.03
C ASP A 298 1.20 0.10 21.85
N LEU A 299 0.45 -0.33 20.82
CA LEU A 299 -0.94 0.11 20.61
C LEU A 299 -1.89 -0.49 21.63
N TYR A 300 -1.83 -1.80 21.86
CA TYR A 300 -2.73 -2.47 22.82
C TYR A 300 -2.27 -2.33 24.28
N THR A 301 -1.12 -1.67 24.51
CA THR A 301 -0.65 -1.25 25.84
C THR A 301 -0.73 0.26 26.06
N LEU A 302 -1.23 1.01 25.06
CA LEU A 302 -1.34 2.45 25.11
C LEU A 302 -2.32 2.89 26.21
N ASP A 303 -1.93 3.89 27.00
CA ASP A 303 -2.82 4.50 27.98
C ASP A 303 -4.03 5.13 27.27
N PRO A 304 -5.27 4.64 27.50
CA PRO A 304 -6.47 5.18 26.86
C PRO A 304 -6.68 6.67 27.13
N SER A 305 -6.13 7.22 28.22
CA SER A 305 -6.22 8.66 28.53
C SER A 305 -5.58 9.55 27.45
N LYS A 306 -4.66 8.98 26.65
CA LYS A 306 -3.99 9.68 25.54
C LYS A 306 -4.82 9.72 24.25
N LEU A 307 -5.88 8.92 24.18
CA LEU A 307 -6.66 8.67 22.96
C LEU A 307 -7.97 9.45 22.88
N LYS A 308 -8.24 10.37 23.82
CA LYS A 308 -9.51 11.11 23.93
C LYS A 308 -10.69 10.12 23.96
N ASP A 309 -11.54 10.11 22.93
CA ASP A 309 -12.72 9.25 22.81
C ASP A 309 -12.46 8.01 21.93
N LEU A 310 -11.20 7.74 21.57
CA LEU A 310 -10.79 6.57 20.79
C LEU A 310 -10.38 5.44 21.71
N THR A 311 -10.62 4.21 21.26
CA THR A 311 -10.25 2.99 21.98
C THR A 311 -9.02 2.39 21.31
N PRO A 312 -8.01 1.91 22.06
CA PRO A 312 -6.90 1.18 21.47
C PRO A 312 -7.33 -0.23 21.04
N PRO A 313 -6.62 -0.86 20.09
CA PRO A 313 -6.76 -2.28 19.81
C PRO A 313 -6.57 -3.12 21.09
N SER A 314 -7.19 -4.29 21.13
CA SER A 314 -6.94 -5.28 22.17
C SER A 314 -5.87 -6.27 21.71
N LYS A 315 -5.14 -6.87 22.65
CA LYS A 315 -4.17 -7.93 22.33
C LYS A 315 -4.81 -9.18 21.66
N GLY A 316 -6.12 -9.35 21.81
CA GLY A 316 -6.87 -10.45 21.21
C GLY A 316 -7.49 -10.11 19.85
N ASP A 317 -7.29 -8.87 19.36
CA ASP A 317 -7.69 -8.51 18.01
C ASP A 317 -6.81 -9.26 16.99
N PHE A 318 -7.27 -9.33 15.75
CA PHE A 318 -6.56 -9.99 14.66
C PHE A 318 -5.88 -8.95 13.77
N LEU A 319 -4.62 -9.17 13.42
CA LEU A 319 -4.01 -8.57 12.23
C LEU A 319 -4.49 -9.37 11.03
N GLY A 320 -5.29 -8.76 10.15
CA GLY A 320 -5.87 -9.47 9.01
C GLY A 320 -5.36 -9.12 7.64
N SER A 321 -4.77 -7.94 7.49
CA SER A 321 -4.13 -7.52 6.25
C SER A 321 -2.86 -6.76 6.57
N LEU A 322 -1.82 -6.97 5.77
CA LEU A 322 -0.58 -6.20 5.80
C LEU A 322 -0.08 -5.98 4.38
N ALA A 323 0.06 -4.72 3.99
CA ALA A 323 0.63 -4.32 2.71
C ALA A 323 1.70 -3.25 2.89
N PHE A 324 2.71 -3.24 2.02
CA PHE A 324 3.72 -2.19 1.92
C PHE A 324 3.62 -1.48 0.58
N GLY A 325 3.64 -0.15 0.56
CA GLY A 325 3.44 0.61 -0.66
C GLY A 325 3.61 2.11 -0.50
N THR A 326 2.97 2.84 -1.42
CA THR A 326 3.03 4.30 -1.50
C THR A 326 1.68 4.88 -1.89
N GLU A 327 1.22 5.91 -1.17
CA GLU A 327 0.01 6.64 -1.53
C GLU A 327 0.31 7.76 -2.52
N ALA A 328 -0.30 7.73 -3.70
CA ALA A 328 -0.11 8.74 -4.74
C ALA A 328 -1.12 9.87 -4.58
N PHE A 329 -0.67 11.07 -4.15
CA PHE A 329 -1.52 12.26 -4.07
C PHE A 329 -1.41 13.09 -5.34
N TYR A 330 -0.23 13.63 -5.66
CA TYR A 330 0.02 14.32 -6.92
C TYR A 330 1.51 14.62 -7.14
N SER A 331 1.86 14.94 -8.37
CA SER A 331 3.19 15.40 -8.77
C SER A 331 3.09 16.19 -10.08
N ASN A 332 3.89 17.25 -10.24
CA ASN A 332 3.94 18.04 -11.48
C ASN A 332 4.76 17.35 -12.58
N SER A 333 5.41 16.22 -12.27
CA SER A 333 6.20 15.42 -13.20
C SER A 333 5.98 13.95 -12.92
N PHE A 334 6.26 13.10 -13.91
CA PHE A 334 6.35 11.67 -13.63
C PHE A 334 7.38 11.40 -12.54
N VAL A 335 7.03 10.49 -11.65
CA VAL A 335 7.90 9.97 -10.59
C VAL A 335 7.83 8.45 -10.59
N THR A 336 8.88 7.81 -10.07
CA THR A 336 8.97 6.36 -9.97
C THR A 336 9.33 5.96 -8.55
N PHE A 337 8.41 5.29 -7.86
CA PHE A 337 8.67 4.53 -6.63
C PHE A 337 9.30 3.20 -7.01
N SER A 338 10.38 2.77 -6.35
CA SER A 338 11.03 1.49 -6.62
C SER A 338 11.32 0.75 -5.34
N VAL A 339 11.09 -0.56 -5.35
CA VAL A 339 11.31 -1.46 -4.21
C VAL A 339 12.25 -2.58 -4.67
N PRO A 340 13.57 -2.35 -4.66
CA PRO A 340 14.55 -3.38 -5.00
C PRO A 340 14.70 -4.45 -3.91
N GLN A 341 14.24 -4.19 -2.68
CA GLN A 341 14.30 -5.18 -1.61
C GLN A 341 13.10 -5.03 -0.69
N TYR A 342 12.34 -6.11 -0.56
CA TYR A 342 11.30 -6.24 0.44
C TYR A 342 11.27 -7.68 0.96
N LYS A 343 11.53 -7.83 2.25
CA LYS A 343 11.40 -9.08 2.97
C LYS A 343 10.62 -8.84 4.25
N ILE A 344 9.66 -9.73 4.51
CA ILE A 344 8.85 -9.70 5.72
C ILE A 344 8.74 -11.09 6.32
N ASP A 345 8.96 -11.19 7.62
CA ASP A 345 8.88 -12.44 8.39
C ASP A 345 7.99 -12.24 9.61
N ILE A 346 6.84 -12.91 9.62
CA ILE A 346 5.90 -12.94 10.73
C ILE A 346 6.12 -14.23 11.51
N ARG A 347 6.50 -14.12 12.79
CA ARG A 347 6.72 -15.28 13.67
C ARG A 347 5.69 -15.34 14.78
N THR A 348 5.22 -16.54 15.08
CA THR A 348 4.22 -16.87 16.11
C THR A 348 4.82 -17.78 17.18
#